data_AF-A0A4P5Y6U6-F1
#
_entry.id   AF-A0A4P5Y6U6-F1
#
_cell.length_a   1.000
_cell.length_b   1.000
_cell.length_c   1.000
_cell.angle_alpha   90.00
_cell.angle_beta   90.00
_cell.angle_gamma   90.00
#
_symmetry.space_group_name_H-M   'P 1'
#
loop_
_entity.id
_entity.type
_entity.pdbx_description
1 polymer ?
#
loop_
_entity_poly.entity_id
_entity_poly.type
_entity_poly.pdbx_seq_one_letter_code
_entity_poly.pdbx_strand_id
1 'polypeptide(L)'
;MLRSAFTAIEMLVVIVIIILLGSLVMAGANLLSEQRKPVMTRNAMQAVLSALGGRAALIGGNTGSAEHPLAGTADVSVVVGGSGRPRFRRKTGGSLVNVTGEALEVGNLAWVPGAGGRVVMPDDCFDGIVTAQDLPLLFGVERRRCRVLGGAVGIGTPAGTFPGITAYRRLDPPRVGTATLPGTPNFDRALYPDPQHLVSPTGEDGTTTQETIQTRSLETALGPGGIEELSRLGCIRTTTAGTLILQRRALIDPVETATFAAWSPGCYQRTDGRWQVYRLRGPILIDGWGREMLCWNENGLRFSSAGKDGVFVCAPGPDGIISSAAQTAATVLAGDDRDGSVDNLTSQP
;
A
#
# COMPACT_ATOMS: atom_id res chain seq x y z
N MET A 1 -15.16 64.65 -16.79
CA MET A 1 -15.76 63.59 -15.95
C MET A 1 -16.46 62.48 -16.75
N LEU A 2 -17.18 62.77 -17.86
CA LEU A 2 -17.81 61.71 -18.68
C LEU A 2 -16.82 60.73 -19.35
N ARG A 3 -15.67 61.22 -19.84
CA ARG A 3 -14.64 60.36 -20.47
C ARG A 3 -13.99 59.37 -19.47
N SER A 4 -13.73 59.81 -18.25
CA SER A 4 -13.13 58.98 -17.20
C SER A 4 -14.08 57.89 -16.70
N ALA A 5 -15.39 58.17 -16.66
CA ALA A 5 -16.41 57.17 -16.31
C ALA A 5 -16.57 56.11 -17.41
N PHE A 6 -16.53 56.52 -18.68
CA PHE A 6 -16.58 55.59 -19.81
C PHE A 6 -15.37 54.63 -19.82
N THR A 7 -14.16 55.16 -19.64
CA THR A 7 -12.94 54.33 -19.56
C THR A 7 -12.95 53.40 -18.35
N ALA A 8 -13.56 53.81 -17.22
CA ALA A 8 -13.68 52.95 -16.03
C ALA A 8 -14.64 51.78 -16.27
N ILE A 9 -15.78 52.02 -16.91
CA ILE A 9 -16.76 50.97 -17.27
C ILE A 9 -16.14 50.01 -18.30
N GLU A 10 -15.47 50.53 -19.33
CA GLU A 10 -14.83 49.71 -20.36
C GLU A 10 -13.75 48.79 -19.76
N MET A 11 -12.89 49.32 -18.89
CA MET A 11 -11.90 48.52 -18.16
C MET A 11 -12.54 47.46 -17.26
N LEU A 12 -13.65 47.79 -16.58
CA LEU A 12 -14.35 46.84 -15.73
C LEU A 12 -14.97 45.69 -16.55
N VAL A 13 -15.56 45.99 -17.71
CA VAL A 13 -16.10 44.97 -18.63
C VAL A 13 -14.98 44.04 -19.12
N VAL A 14 -13.82 44.57 -19.49
CA VAL A 14 -12.67 43.76 -19.92
C VAL A 14 -12.21 42.82 -18.80
N ILE A 15 -12.09 43.33 -17.57
CA ILE A 15 -11.70 42.51 -16.41
C ILE A 15 -12.72 41.39 -16.16
N VAL A 16 -14.02 41.69 -16.23
CA VAL A 16 -15.08 40.69 -16.06
C VAL A 16 -14.99 39.60 -17.14
N ILE A 17 -14.78 39.97 -18.40
CA ILE A 17 -14.61 39.00 -19.50
C ILE A 17 -13.38 38.10 -19.28
N ILE A 18 -12.25 38.67 -18.86
CA ILE A 18 -11.02 37.91 -18.58
C ILE A 18 -11.25 36.93 -17.42
N ILE A 19 -11.92 37.34 -16.34
CA ILE A 19 -12.24 36.47 -15.21
C ILE A 19 -13.16 35.32 -15.65
N LEU A 20 -14.20 35.61 -16.44
CA LEU A 20 -15.12 34.60 -16.95
C LEU A 20 -14.40 33.59 -17.84
N LEU A 21 -13.62 34.05 -18.82
CA LEU A 21 -12.84 33.17 -19.70
C LEU A 21 -11.80 32.35 -18.92
N GLY A 22 -11.10 32.98 -17.96
CA GLY A 22 -10.14 32.29 -17.09
C GLY A 22 -10.79 31.19 -16.27
N SER A 23 -11.99 31.45 -15.70
CA SER A 23 -12.73 30.44 -14.94
C SER A 23 -13.19 29.26 -15.79
N LEU A 24 -13.65 29.51 -17.02
CA LEU A 24 -14.06 28.47 -17.97
C LEU A 24 -12.89 27.58 -18.39
N VAL A 25 -11.73 28.19 -18.70
CA VAL A 25 -10.52 27.46 -19.09
C VAL A 25 -10.02 26.59 -17.94
N MET A 26 -10.01 27.12 -16.69
CA MET A 26 -9.61 26.33 -15.52
C MET A 26 -10.58 25.18 -15.24
N ALA A 27 -11.90 25.40 -15.36
CA ALA A 27 -12.88 24.34 -15.20
C ALA A 27 -12.72 23.24 -16.27
N GLY A 28 -12.50 23.62 -17.53
CA GLY A 28 -12.22 22.69 -18.62
C GLY A 28 -10.92 21.91 -18.42
N ALA A 29 -9.85 22.57 -17.95
CA ALA A 29 -8.58 21.93 -17.66
C ALA A 29 -8.69 20.87 -16.56
N ASN A 30 -9.45 21.14 -15.49
CA ASN A 30 -9.70 20.18 -14.42
C ASN A 30 -10.46 18.95 -14.92
N LEU A 31 -11.50 19.14 -15.74
CA LEU A 31 -12.26 18.04 -16.32
C LEU A 31 -11.41 17.16 -17.25
N LEU A 32 -10.59 17.78 -18.10
CA LEU A 32 -9.65 17.05 -18.96
C LEU A 32 -8.58 16.31 -18.15
N SER A 33 -8.10 16.91 -17.06
CA SER A 33 -7.16 16.26 -16.14
C SER A 33 -7.76 15.01 -15.53
N GLU A 34 -8.98 15.09 -14.96
CA GLU A 34 -9.66 13.94 -14.36
C GLU A 34 -9.91 12.81 -15.38
N GLN A 35 -10.29 13.14 -16.62
CA GLN A 35 -10.50 12.14 -17.67
C GLN A 35 -9.21 11.45 -18.12
N ARG A 36 -8.04 12.10 -17.98
CA ARG A 36 -6.74 11.53 -18.32
C ARG A 36 -6.24 10.52 -17.29
N LYS A 37 -6.60 10.66 -16.01
CA LYS A 37 -6.08 9.79 -14.94
C LYS A 37 -6.36 8.29 -15.14
N PRO A 38 -7.56 7.86 -15.55
CA PRO A 38 -7.81 6.46 -15.90
C PRO A 38 -6.94 5.97 -17.07
N VAL A 39 -6.72 6.81 -18.09
CA VAL A 39 -5.89 6.47 -19.26
C VAL A 39 -4.42 6.33 -18.84
N MET A 40 -3.90 7.29 -18.08
CA MET A 40 -2.55 7.23 -17.52
C MET A 40 -2.34 5.98 -16.67
N THR A 41 -3.33 5.62 -15.85
CA THR A 41 -3.29 4.41 -15.01
C THR A 41 -3.21 3.13 -15.85
N ARG A 42 -4.04 2.99 -16.89
CA ARG A 42 -4.00 1.82 -17.78
C ARG A 42 -2.68 1.74 -18.55
N ASN A 43 -2.19 2.86 -19.05
CA ASN A 43 -0.90 2.94 -19.73
C ASN A 43 0.26 2.56 -18.78
N ALA A 44 0.21 3.01 -17.53
CA ALA A 44 1.18 2.64 -16.50
C ALA A 44 1.18 1.13 -16.25
N MET A 45 0.00 0.53 -16.03
CA MET A 45 -0.13 -0.92 -15.85
C MET A 45 0.38 -1.70 -17.06
N GLN A 46 0.07 -1.26 -18.27
CA GLN A 46 0.52 -1.91 -19.50
C GLN A 46 2.04 -1.79 -19.70
N ALA A 47 2.63 -0.64 -19.41
CA ALA A 47 4.08 -0.43 -19.47
C ALA A 47 4.79 -1.35 -18.47
N VAL A 48 4.31 -1.41 -17.23
CA VAL A 48 4.86 -2.30 -16.19
C VAL A 48 4.70 -3.77 -16.61
N LEU A 49 3.54 -4.19 -17.07
CA LEU A 49 3.32 -5.57 -17.53
C LEU A 49 4.21 -5.94 -18.72
N SER A 50 4.45 -4.99 -19.65
CA SER A 50 5.34 -5.20 -20.79
C SER A 50 6.80 -5.35 -20.35
N ALA A 51 7.26 -4.50 -19.42
CA ALA A 51 8.60 -4.60 -18.84
C ALA A 51 8.79 -5.95 -18.12
N LEU A 52 7.81 -6.37 -17.32
CA LEU A 52 7.84 -7.64 -16.60
C LEU A 52 7.75 -8.85 -17.53
N GLY A 53 6.96 -8.78 -18.60
CA GLY A 53 6.89 -9.81 -19.63
C GLY A 53 8.21 -9.95 -20.38
N GLY A 54 8.83 -8.83 -20.77
CA GLY A 54 10.16 -8.81 -21.37
C GLY A 54 11.22 -9.40 -20.44
N ARG A 55 11.19 -9.05 -19.15
CA ARG A 55 12.09 -9.62 -18.14
C ARG A 55 11.87 -11.11 -17.97
N ALA A 56 10.63 -11.55 -17.83
CA ALA A 56 10.29 -12.96 -17.64
C ALA A 56 10.75 -13.84 -18.81
N ALA A 57 10.67 -13.33 -20.05
CA ALA A 57 11.21 -14.00 -21.22
C ALA A 57 12.74 -14.17 -21.18
N LEU A 58 13.47 -13.22 -20.59
CA LEU A 58 14.93 -13.27 -20.46
C LEU A 58 15.40 -14.19 -19.32
N ILE A 59 14.71 -14.20 -18.17
CA ILE A 59 15.14 -14.96 -16.98
C ILE A 59 14.44 -16.32 -16.84
N GLY A 60 13.44 -16.61 -17.67
CA GLY A 60 12.68 -17.87 -17.62
C GLY A 60 11.71 -17.97 -16.44
N GLY A 61 11.24 -16.85 -15.90
CA GLY A 61 10.33 -16.85 -14.74
C GLY A 61 9.69 -15.49 -14.47
N ASN A 62 8.51 -15.50 -13.82
CA ASN A 62 7.82 -14.27 -13.45
C ASN A 62 8.45 -13.64 -12.20
N THR A 63 8.59 -12.32 -12.20
CA THR A 63 8.93 -11.59 -10.98
C THR A 63 7.78 -11.70 -9.99
N GLY A 64 8.06 -12.15 -8.76
CA GLY A 64 7.09 -12.17 -7.68
C GLY A 64 6.73 -10.77 -7.16
N SER A 65 5.51 -10.60 -6.66
CA SER A 65 5.16 -9.44 -5.85
C SER A 65 5.51 -9.67 -4.38
N ALA A 66 5.88 -8.59 -3.69
CA ALA A 66 6.26 -8.64 -2.28
C ALA A 66 5.12 -8.13 -1.39
N GLU A 67 5.09 -8.57 -0.13
CA GLU A 67 4.05 -8.15 0.82
C GLU A 67 4.13 -6.64 1.08
N HIS A 68 2.98 -5.98 1.11
CA HIS A 68 2.92 -4.56 1.43
C HIS A 68 3.45 -4.32 2.87
N PRO A 69 4.31 -3.33 3.14
CA PRO A 69 4.84 -3.08 4.50
C PRO A 69 3.76 -2.84 5.56
N LEU A 70 2.64 -2.22 5.17
CA LEU A 70 1.46 -2.11 6.04
C LEU A 70 0.77 -3.45 6.33
N ALA A 71 0.91 -4.45 5.47
CA ALA A 71 0.32 -5.78 5.64
C ALA A 71 1.31 -6.81 6.21
N GLY A 72 2.52 -6.37 6.59
CA GLY A 72 3.58 -7.25 7.07
C GLY A 72 3.19 -8.05 8.31
N THR A 73 3.63 -9.30 8.35
CA THR A 73 3.29 -10.29 9.39
C THR A 73 4.25 -10.35 10.57
N ALA A 74 5.37 -9.64 10.51
CA ALA A 74 6.36 -9.62 11.59
C ALA A 74 5.87 -8.79 12.79
N ASP A 75 6.22 -9.24 14.00
CA ASP A 75 5.93 -8.49 15.23
C ASP A 75 6.84 -7.28 15.34
N VAL A 76 6.27 -6.11 15.62
CA VAL A 76 6.98 -4.83 15.81
C VAL A 76 7.32 -4.60 17.29
N SER A 77 6.99 -5.54 18.19
CA SER A 77 7.15 -5.41 19.64
C SER A 77 8.59 -5.21 20.15
N VAL A 78 9.61 -5.24 19.29
CA VAL A 78 11.02 -5.16 19.69
C VAL A 78 11.53 -3.71 19.84
N VAL A 79 10.82 -2.67 19.36
CA VAL A 79 11.32 -1.28 19.49
C VAL A 79 10.22 -0.27 19.79
N VAL A 80 10.23 0.22 21.03
CA VAL A 80 9.58 1.47 21.51
C VAL A 80 8.06 1.52 21.33
N GLY A 81 7.30 1.13 22.36
CA GLY A 81 5.89 1.50 22.49
C GLY A 81 4.83 0.45 22.12
N GLY A 82 5.21 -0.84 22.02
CA GLY A 82 4.28 -1.95 22.32
C GLY A 82 3.10 -2.17 21.36
N SER A 83 3.20 -1.79 20.09
CA SER A 83 2.12 -2.03 19.13
C SER A 83 2.59 -3.05 18.10
N GLY A 84 2.06 -4.27 18.17
CA GLY A 84 2.49 -5.42 17.37
C GLY A 84 2.17 -5.30 15.87
N ARG A 85 1.97 -6.44 15.18
CA ARG A 85 1.66 -6.45 13.75
C ARG A 85 0.27 -5.83 13.43
N PRO A 86 -0.04 -5.52 12.16
CA PRO A 86 -1.35 -5.03 11.75
C PRO A 86 -2.44 -6.02 12.09
N ARG A 87 -3.64 -5.49 12.30
CA ARG A 87 -4.86 -6.27 12.54
C ARG A 87 -5.34 -6.86 11.23
N PHE A 88 -5.58 -8.15 11.27
CA PHE A 88 -6.28 -8.88 10.23
C PHE A 88 -7.53 -9.51 10.83
N ARG A 89 -8.53 -9.71 9.99
CA ARG A 89 -9.78 -10.35 10.35
C ARG A 89 -10.04 -11.52 9.43
N ARG A 90 -10.43 -12.66 10.01
CA ARG A 90 -10.81 -13.84 9.23
C ARG A 90 -11.96 -13.51 8.30
N LYS A 91 -11.81 -13.84 7.01
CA LYS A 91 -12.90 -13.71 6.03
C LYS A 91 -14.14 -14.48 6.46
N THR A 92 -13.92 -15.72 6.92
CA THR A 92 -14.98 -16.55 7.49
C THR A 92 -15.07 -16.33 9.00
N GLY A 93 -16.26 -15.97 9.50
CA GLY A 93 -16.53 -15.82 10.94
C GLY A 93 -16.06 -14.51 11.56
N GLY A 94 -15.24 -13.70 10.89
CA GLY A 94 -14.92 -12.34 11.32
C GLY A 94 -14.07 -12.23 12.58
N SER A 95 -13.47 -13.32 13.06
CA SER A 95 -12.62 -13.30 14.24
C SER A 95 -11.32 -12.54 13.98
N LEU A 96 -10.86 -11.77 14.97
CA LEU A 96 -9.58 -11.08 14.89
C LEU A 96 -8.41 -12.07 14.92
N VAL A 97 -7.40 -11.80 14.10
CA VAL A 97 -6.09 -12.42 14.18
C VAL A 97 -5.26 -11.66 15.21
N ASN A 98 -4.51 -12.38 16.05
CA ASN A 98 -3.73 -11.75 17.12
C ASN A 98 -2.72 -10.76 16.53
N VAL A 99 -2.50 -9.64 17.22
CA VAL A 99 -1.50 -8.62 16.85
C VAL A 99 -0.13 -8.89 17.47
N THR A 100 -0.02 -9.85 18.39
CA THR A 100 1.22 -10.21 19.07
C THR A 100 1.85 -11.47 18.45
N GLY A 101 3.18 -11.49 18.40
CA GLY A 101 3.98 -12.55 17.81
C GLY A 101 4.10 -12.48 16.28
N GLU A 102 5.06 -13.22 15.74
CA GLU A 102 5.21 -13.40 14.29
C GLU A 102 4.05 -14.20 13.70
N ALA A 103 3.60 -13.84 12.50
CA ALA A 103 2.58 -14.62 11.81
C ALA A 103 3.19 -15.74 10.98
N LEU A 104 2.53 -16.89 11.05
CA LEU A 104 2.83 -18.03 10.19
C LEU A 104 1.90 -17.99 8.99
N GLU A 105 2.46 -18.20 7.80
CA GLU A 105 1.68 -18.54 6.62
C GLU A 105 1.60 -20.06 6.51
N VAL A 106 0.38 -20.59 6.54
CA VAL A 106 0.13 -22.04 6.45
C VAL A 106 -0.93 -22.30 5.40
N GLY A 107 -0.77 -23.40 4.66
CA GLY A 107 -1.78 -23.83 3.69
C GLY A 107 -3.04 -24.40 4.34
N ASN A 108 -2.96 -24.82 5.61
CA ASN A 108 -4.07 -25.43 6.33
C ASN A 108 -3.96 -25.18 7.85
N LEU A 109 -5.03 -24.62 8.46
CA LEU A 109 -5.09 -24.37 9.91
C LEU A 109 -4.97 -25.65 10.75
N ALA A 110 -5.39 -26.79 10.21
CA ALA A 110 -5.29 -28.07 10.90
C ALA A 110 -3.83 -28.47 11.19
N TRP A 111 -2.85 -27.87 10.51
CA TRP A 111 -1.41 -28.11 10.76
C TRP A 111 -0.91 -27.42 12.03
N VAL A 112 -1.69 -26.50 12.59
CA VAL A 112 -1.30 -25.68 13.75
C VAL A 112 -2.49 -25.52 14.72
N PRO A 113 -2.98 -26.63 15.30
CA PRO A 113 -4.08 -26.64 16.24
C PRO A 113 -3.75 -25.76 17.46
N GLY A 114 -4.70 -24.92 17.87
CA GLY A 114 -4.52 -23.98 18.99
C GLY A 114 -3.68 -22.72 18.66
N ALA A 115 -3.16 -22.59 17.44
CA ALA A 115 -2.44 -21.38 17.00
C ALA A 115 -3.27 -20.51 16.04
N GLY A 116 -4.59 -20.70 15.97
CA GLY A 116 -5.46 -20.00 15.03
C GLY A 116 -5.35 -18.47 15.08
N GLY A 117 -5.09 -17.87 16.24
CA GLY A 117 -4.84 -16.42 16.34
C GLY A 117 -3.46 -15.98 15.84
N ARG A 118 -2.48 -16.88 15.69
CA ARG A 118 -1.11 -16.58 15.28
C ARG A 118 -0.88 -16.74 13.77
N VAL A 119 -1.73 -17.49 13.11
CA VAL A 119 -1.64 -17.77 11.68
C VAL A 119 -2.37 -16.71 10.88
N VAL A 120 -1.79 -16.22 9.79
CA VAL A 120 -2.50 -15.34 8.85
C VAL A 120 -2.73 -16.10 7.56
N MET A 121 -3.96 -16.05 7.05
CA MET A 121 -4.39 -16.72 5.83
C MET A 121 -4.32 -15.78 4.62
N PRO A 122 -4.21 -16.34 3.40
CA PRO A 122 -4.27 -15.54 2.18
C PRO A 122 -5.56 -14.72 2.03
N ASP A 123 -6.69 -15.19 2.56
CA ASP A 123 -8.00 -14.56 2.44
C ASP A 123 -8.36 -13.65 3.63
N ASP A 124 -7.54 -13.58 4.68
CA ASP A 124 -7.77 -12.65 5.79
C ASP A 124 -7.81 -11.21 5.28
N CYS A 125 -8.78 -10.42 5.76
CA CYS A 125 -8.96 -9.03 5.37
C CYS A 125 -8.19 -8.11 6.31
N PHE A 126 -7.52 -7.11 5.74
CA PHE A 126 -6.82 -6.08 6.50
C PHE A 126 -7.82 -5.23 7.30
N ASP A 127 -7.68 -5.20 8.62
CA ASP A 127 -8.60 -4.56 9.57
C ASP A 127 -8.01 -3.27 10.18
N GLY A 128 -6.74 -2.97 9.90
CA GLY A 128 -6.07 -1.75 10.34
C GLY A 128 -4.76 -2.00 11.10
N ILE A 129 -4.24 -0.96 11.75
CA ILE A 129 -2.99 -0.98 12.51
C ILE A 129 -3.29 -0.76 14.00
N VAL A 130 -4.09 0.23 14.40
CA VAL A 130 -4.64 0.40 15.78
C VAL A 130 -5.88 1.35 15.79
N THR A 131 -6.86 1.01 16.63
CA THR A 131 -8.15 1.69 16.95
C THR A 131 -8.33 3.16 16.54
N ALA A 132 -9.45 3.42 15.85
CA ALA A 132 -10.02 4.72 15.47
C ALA A 132 -9.01 5.65 14.80
N GLN A 133 -8.99 5.66 13.45
CA GLN A 133 -8.07 6.40 12.53
C GLN A 133 -7.11 5.50 11.72
N ASP A 134 -7.51 4.29 11.38
CA ASP A 134 -6.66 3.39 10.58
C ASP A 134 -6.71 3.69 9.08
N LEU A 135 -5.58 3.46 8.41
CA LEU A 135 -5.34 3.59 6.97
C LEU A 135 -6.50 3.04 6.13
N PRO A 136 -7.40 3.91 5.61
CA PRO A 136 -8.55 3.43 4.85
C PRO A 136 -8.14 2.72 3.56
N LEU A 137 -6.96 3.08 3.02
CA LEU A 137 -6.46 2.60 1.72
C LEU A 137 -6.57 1.08 1.59
N LEU A 138 -6.09 0.33 2.59
CA LEU A 138 -6.04 -1.14 2.56
C LEU A 138 -7.20 -1.81 3.31
N PHE A 139 -8.09 -1.07 3.94
CA PHE A 139 -9.16 -1.64 4.74
C PHE A 139 -10.02 -2.60 3.91
N GLY A 140 -10.23 -3.82 4.42
CA GLY A 140 -11.00 -4.87 3.75
C GLY A 140 -10.26 -5.61 2.63
N VAL A 141 -9.05 -5.18 2.24
CA VAL A 141 -8.26 -5.88 1.22
C VAL A 141 -7.81 -7.23 1.77
N GLU A 142 -8.01 -8.29 0.99
CA GLU A 142 -7.50 -9.62 1.32
C GLU A 142 -5.96 -9.62 1.33
N ARG A 143 -5.35 -10.29 2.29
CA ARG A 143 -3.89 -10.31 2.45
C ARG A 143 -3.16 -10.71 1.18
N ARG A 144 -3.66 -11.71 0.44
CA ARG A 144 -3.06 -12.14 -0.83
C ARG A 144 -2.99 -11.04 -1.89
N ARG A 145 -3.83 -10.01 -1.78
CA ARG A 145 -3.88 -8.82 -2.64
C ARG A 145 -3.11 -7.63 -2.06
N CYS A 146 -2.78 -7.62 -0.77
CA CYS A 146 -1.96 -6.59 -0.11
C CYS A 146 -0.47 -6.73 -0.48
N ARG A 147 -0.13 -6.49 -1.74
CA ARG A 147 1.20 -6.73 -2.29
C ARG A 147 1.63 -5.61 -3.24
N VAL A 148 2.94 -5.40 -3.36
CA VAL A 148 3.57 -4.33 -4.16
C VAL A 148 4.65 -4.91 -5.07
N LEU A 149 5.01 -4.18 -6.12
CA LEU A 149 6.08 -4.59 -7.03
C LEU A 149 7.43 -4.19 -6.45
N GLY A 150 8.41 -5.10 -6.49
CA GLY A 150 9.77 -4.85 -6.02
C GLY A 150 9.97 -5.30 -4.58
N GLY A 151 10.81 -4.58 -3.84
CA GLY A 151 11.28 -5.00 -2.53
C GLY A 151 10.32 -4.59 -1.43
N ALA A 152 9.83 -5.56 -0.65
CA ALA A 152 9.13 -5.31 0.61
C ALA A 152 10.12 -4.89 1.70
N VAL A 153 11.06 -3.99 1.42
CA VAL A 153 12.01 -3.52 2.43
C VAL A 153 11.20 -2.78 3.48
N GLY A 154 10.96 -3.51 4.57
CA GLY A 154 10.26 -3.01 5.73
C GLY A 154 10.95 -1.75 6.24
N ILE A 155 10.16 -0.93 6.89
CA ILE A 155 10.59 0.35 7.38
C ILE A 155 11.37 0.15 8.69
N GLY A 156 12.69 0.19 8.58
CA GLY A 156 13.59 0.06 9.72
C GLY A 156 14.97 0.57 9.36
N THR A 157 15.62 1.20 10.34
CA THR A 157 17.05 1.52 10.36
C THR A 157 17.88 0.22 10.27
N PRO A 158 19.21 0.27 10.04
CA PRO A 158 19.92 -0.62 9.11
C PRO A 158 19.70 -2.13 9.33
N ALA A 159 19.86 -2.89 8.24
CA ALA A 159 19.68 -4.34 8.11
C ALA A 159 20.34 -5.21 9.21
N GLY A 160 21.28 -4.67 9.98
CA GLY A 160 21.93 -5.37 11.09
C GLY A 160 21.13 -5.48 12.39
N THR A 161 20.02 -4.74 12.56
CA THR A 161 19.31 -4.71 13.85
C THR A 161 17.84 -5.15 13.76
N PHE A 162 17.25 -5.18 12.55
CA PHE A 162 15.82 -5.47 12.39
C PHE A 162 15.58 -6.44 11.22
N PRO A 163 15.16 -7.70 11.48
CA PRO A 163 14.64 -8.54 10.42
C PRO A 163 13.42 -7.85 9.82
N GLY A 164 13.34 -7.78 8.50
CA GLY A 164 12.36 -6.98 7.77
C GLY A 164 10.93 -7.14 8.29
N ILE A 165 10.22 -6.02 8.46
CA ILE A 165 8.83 -5.92 8.97
C ILE A 165 7.82 -6.76 8.16
N THR A 166 8.24 -7.26 6.99
CA THR A 166 7.48 -8.02 5.99
C THR A 166 7.93 -9.48 5.88
N ALA A 167 8.80 -9.95 6.78
CA ALA A 167 9.17 -11.37 6.82
C ALA A 167 7.95 -12.20 7.26
N TYR A 168 7.56 -13.16 6.43
CA TYR A 168 6.67 -14.24 6.81
C TYR A 168 7.45 -15.55 6.82
N ARG A 169 7.06 -16.47 7.71
CA ARG A 169 7.58 -17.84 7.72
C ARG A 169 6.50 -18.76 7.18
N ARG A 170 6.82 -19.50 6.12
CA ARG A 170 5.96 -20.57 5.61
C ARG A 170 6.22 -21.85 6.40
N LEU A 171 5.17 -22.47 6.90
CA LEU A 171 5.27 -23.82 7.47
C LEU A 171 5.18 -24.87 6.36
N ASP A 172 6.06 -25.86 6.43
CA ASP A 172 5.95 -27.07 5.63
C ASP A 172 4.72 -27.90 6.05
N PRO A 173 4.12 -28.67 5.12
CA PRO A 173 3.14 -29.68 5.48
C PRO A 173 3.72 -30.65 6.53
N PRO A 174 2.95 -31.01 7.57
CA PRO A 174 3.43 -31.92 8.60
C PRO A 174 3.77 -33.29 8.00
N ARG A 175 4.89 -33.88 8.42
CA ARG A 175 5.22 -35.27 8.08
C ARG A 175 4.35 -36.21 8.92
N VAL A 176 4.01 -37.37 8.35
CA VAL A 176 3.25 -38.40 9.07
C VAL A 176 4.01 -38.77 10.35
N GLY A 177 3.39 -38.60 11.53
CA GLY A 177 3.97 -38.95 12.84
C GLY A 177 4.75 -37.85 13.56
N THR A 178 4.90 -36.64 13.01
CA THR A 178 5.51 -35.50 13.72
C THR A 178 4.46 -34.60 14.38
N ALA A 179 4.68 -34.24 15.65
CA ALA A 179 3.78 -33.39 16.42
C ALA A 179 3.77 -31.95 15.89
N THR A 180 2.57 -31.39 15.82
CA THR A 180 2.24 -29.98 15.62
C THR A 180 3.01 -29.10 16.61
N LEU A 181 3.67 -28.05 16.10
CA LEU A 181 4.56 -27.13 16.83
C LEU A 181 4.11 -26.86 18.28
N PRO A 182 4.80 -27.41 19.29
CA PRO A 182 4.50 -27.08 20.68
C PRO A 182 5.13 -25.73 21.06
N GLY A 183 4.32 -24.80 21.56
CA GLY A 183 4.79 -23.62 22.29
C GLY A 183 4.90 -22.29 21.54
N THR A 184 5.49 -21.32 22.24
CA THR A 184 5.91 -19.99 21.76
C THR A 184 7.02 -20.19 20.73
N PRO A 185 7.04 -19.48 19.58
CA PRO A 185 8.15 -19.60 18.65
C PRO A 185 9.41 -19.07 19.33
N ASN A 186 10.25 -19.98 19.82
CA ASN A 186 11.63 -19.62 20.10
C ASN A 186 12.33 -19.59 18.74
N PHE A 187 13.12 -18.55 18.50
CA PHE A 187 13.76 -18.21 17.22
C PHE A 187 14.77 -19.25 16.73
N ASP A 188 14.82 -20.44 17.34
CA ASP A 188 15.81 -21.44 17.05
C ASP A 188 15.57 -22.04 15.65
N ARG A 189 16.55 -21.83 14.77
CA ARG A 189 16.58 -22.31 13.37
C ARG A 189 16.28 -23.81 13.25
N ALA A 190 16.41 -24.56 14.34
CA ALA A 190 16.16 -25.99 14.41
C ALA A 190 14.69 -26.42 14.14
N LEU A 191 13.69 -25.55 14.38
CA LEU A 191 12.27 -25.89 14.17
C LEU A 191 11.71 -25.48 12.80
N TYR A 192 12.47 -24.70 12.03
CA TYR A 192 12.06 -24.11 10.75
C TYR A 192 13.22 -24.26 9.75
N PRO A 193 13.33 -25.42 9.09
CA PRO A 193 14.57 -25.83 8.44
C PRO A 193 14.91 -25.08 7.15
N ASP A 194 14.07 -24.16 6.67
CA ASP A 194 14.28 -23.52 5.37
C ASP A 194 14.60 -22.01 5.45
N PRO A 195 15.89 -21.63 5.37
CA PRO A 195 16.32 -20.26 5.13
C PRO A 195 15.78 -19.66 3.82
N GLN A 196 15.36 -20.48 2.83
CA GLN A 196 14.83 -20.02 1.54
C GLN A 196 13.41 -19.47 1.64
N HIS A 197 12.74 -19.65 2.79
CA HIS A 197 11.40 -19.12 3.05
C HIS A 197 11.40 -17.79 3.81
N LEU A 198 12.58 -17.32 4.22
CA LEU A 198 12.75 -15.93 4.66
C LEU A 198 12.94 -15.08 3.41
N VAL A 199 11.89 -14.38 2.97
CA VAL A 199 12.05 -13.25 2.06
C VAL A 199 12.58 -12.07 2.88
N SER A 200 13.83 -12.16 3.28
CA SER A 200 14.52 -11.06 3.93
C SER A 200 14.92 -10.05 2.84
N PRO A 201 14.55 -8.78 2.94
CA PRO A 201 15.13 -7.72 2.13
C PRO A 201 16.54 -7.38 2.65
N THR A 202 17.36 -8.39 2.94
CA THR A 202 18.76 -8.18 3.27
C THR A 202 19.49 -7.88 1.97
N GLY A 203 19.66 -6.59 1.69
CA GLY A 203 20.85 -6.16 0.97
C GLY A 203 22.05 -6.66 1.77
N GLU A 204 22.77 -7.64 1.23
CA GLU A 204 23.83 -8.40 1.92
C GLU A 204 25.04 -7.55 2.37
N ASP A 205 25.03 -6.23 2.15
CA ASP A 205 26.25 -5.42 2.24
C ASP A 205 26.32 -4.49 3.47
N GLY A 206 25.36 -4.52 4.41
CA GLY A 206 25.42 -3.78 5.68
C GLY A 206 25.59 -2.24 5.61
N THR A 207 25.63 -1.68 4.40
CA THR A 207 26.05 -0.30 4.08
C THR A 207 25.07 0.44 3.18
N THR A 208 24.00 -0.21 2.71
CA THR A 208 23.05 0.34 1.76
C THR A 208 21.81 0.93 2.45
N THR A 209 21.36 2.10 2.00
CA THR A 209 20.14 2.74 2.49
C THR A 209 18.90 1.93 2.05
N GLN A 210 17.79 2.05 2.79
CA GLN A 210 16.53 1.35 2.50
C GLN A 210 16.04 1.62 1.06
N GLU A 211 16.20 2.87 0.61
CA GLU A 211 15.87 3.32 -0.74
C GLU A 211 16.71 2.61 -1.80
N THR A 212 17.99 2.37 -1.51
CA THR A 212 18.88 1.65 -2.43
C THR A 212 18.44 0.21 -2.58
N ILE A 213 18.02 -0.45 -1.49
CA ILE A 213 17.53 -1.83 -1.52
C ILE A 213 16.18 -1.90 -2.28
N GLN A 214 15.26 -0.97 -2.05
CA GLN A 214 13.99 -0.91 -2.79
C GLN A 214 14.20 -0.62 -4.27
N THR A 215 15.09 0.33 -4.60
CA THR A 215 15.47 0.64 -5.98
C THR A 215 16.05 -0.59 -6.65
N ARG A 216 17.05 -1.24 -6.04
CA ARG A 216 17.65 -2.47 -6.57
C ARG A 216 16.61 -3.59 -6.76
N SER A 217 15.68 -3.73 -5.82
CA SER A 217 14.63 -4.74 -5.91
C SER A 217 13.66 -4.46 -7.07
N LEU A 218 13.32 -3.19 -7.28
CA LEU A 218 12.46 -2.77 -8.39
C LEU A 218 13.21 -2.83 -9.74
N GLU A 219 14.50 -2.51 -9.78
CA GLU A 219 15.36 -2.72 -10.95
C GLU A 219 15.52 -4.19 -11.29
N THR A 220 15.65 -5.05 -10.27
CA THR A 220 15.70 -6.51 -10.46
C THR A 220 14.38 -7.01 -11.05
N ALA A 221 13.26 -6.46 -10.58
CA ALA A 221 11.93 -6.78 -11.04
C ALA A 221 11.71 -6.36 -12.51
N LEU A 222 11.99 -5.11 -12.83
CA LEU A 222 11.69 -4.49 -14.13
C LEU A 222 12.77 -4.71 -15.18
N GLY A 223 14.00 -4.99 -14.76
CA GLY A 223 15.19 -5.01 -15.61
C GLY A 223 15.87 -3.64 -15.73
N PRO A 224 17.08 -3.60 -16.34
CA PRO A 224 17.85 -2.37 -16.54
C PRO A 224 17.05 -1.32 -17.32
N GLY A 225 17.04 -0.07 -16.84
CA GLY A 225 16.35 1.06 -17.48
C GLY A 225 14.84 1.12 -17.25
N GLY A 226 14.21 0.07 -16.71
CA GLY A 226 12.76 0.04 -16.48
C GLY A 226 12.27 1.10 -15.49
N ILE A 227 13.06 1.40 -14.44
CA ILE A 227 12.75 2.50 -13.52
C ILE A 227 12.80 3.85 -14.23
N GLU A 228 13.80 4.09 -15.06
CA GLU A 228 13.96 5.36 -15.77
C GLU A 228 12.80 5.59 -16.75
N GLU A 229 12.41 4.55 -17.49
CA GLU A 229 11.28 4.59 -18.41
C GLU A 229 9.97 4.88 -17.68
N LEU A 230 9.66 4.13 -16.62
CA LEU A 230 8.43 4.34 -15.84
C LEU A 230 8.44 5.67 -15.08
N SER A 231 9.60 6.18 -14.66
CA SER A 231 9.76 7.52 -14.10
C SER A 231 9.45 8.60 -15.14
N ARG A 232 9.95 8.44 -16.39
CA ARG A 232 9.66 9.34 -17.51
C ARG A 232 8.17 9.36 -17.87
N LEU A 233 7.49 8.22 -17.72
CA LEU A 233 6.04 8.11 -17.88
C LEU A 233 5.24 8.63 -16.68
N GLY A 234 5.91 9.01 -15.58
CA GLY A 234 5.27 9.48 -14.35
C GLY A 234 4.61 8.36 -13.53
N CYS A 235 4.94 7.10 -13.80
CA CYS A 235 4.38 5.92 -13.14
C CYS A 235 5.15 5.49 -11.89
N ILE A 236 6.39 5.96 -11.73
CA ILE A 236 7.18 5.78 -10.51
C ILE A 236 7.30 7.12 -9.79
N ARG A 237 7.10 7.10 -8.48
CA ARG A 237 7.46 8.20 -7.60
C ARG A 237 8.42 7.71 -6.54
N THR A 238 9.52 8.42 -6.39
CA THR A 238 10.50 8.15 -5.32
C THR A 238 10.35 9.18 -4.24
N THR A 239 10.15 8.76 -2.99
CA THR A 239 10.18 9.65 -1.83
C THR A 239 11.24 9.18 -0.85
N THR A 240 12.24 10.02 -0.63
CA THR A 240 13.45 9.72 0.17
C THR A 240 13.53 10.52 1.47
N ALA A 241 12.71 11.55 1.63
CA ALA A 241 12.71 12.44 2.78
C ALA A 241 11.34 12.43 3.47
N GLY A 242 11.34 12.25 4.79
CA GLY A 242 10.12 12.25 5.60
C GLY A 242 10.25 11.57 6.95
N THR A 243 9.35 11.89 7.88
CA THR A 243 9.22 11.18 9.15
C THR A 243 8.38 9.92 8.92
N LEU A 244 8.68 8.83 9.62
CA LEU A 244 7.90 7.60 9.45
C LEU A 244 6.79 7.54 10.50
N ILE A 245 5.54 7.38 10.06
CA ILE A 245 4.35 7.31 10.92
C ILE A 245 3.72 5.93 10.87
N LEU A 246 2.67 5.72 11.67
CA LEU A 246 1.92 4.46 11.72
C LEU A 246 2.86 3.30 12.05
N GLN A 247 3.56 3.44 13.19
CA GLN A 247 4.60 2.49 13.65
C GLN A 247 5.75 2.34 12.66
N ARG A 248 6.15 3.45 12.04
CA ARG A 248 7.10 3.47 10.95
C ARG A 248 6.62 2.58 9.81
N ARG A 249 5.42 2.78 9.26
CA ARG A 249 4.95 2.02 8.09
C ARG A 249 4.49 2.92 6.93
N ALA A 250 4.36 4.22 7.18
CA ALA A 250 4.13 5.25 6.17
C ALA A 250 5.15 6.37 6.31
N LEU A 251 5.37 7.14 5.24
CA LEU A 251 6.18 8.34 5.28
C LEU A 251 5.26 9.58 5.32
N ILE A 252 5.59 10.54 6.20
CA ILE A 252 5.04 11.90 6.23
C ILE A 252 6.11 12.91 5.85
N ASP A 253 5.67 14.09 5.45
CA ASP A 253 6.55 15.24 5.20
C ASP A 253 7.55 15.44 6.36
N PRO A 254 8.85 15.67 6.09
CA PRO A 254 9.89 15.77 7.12
C PRO A 254 9.67 16.86 8.17
N VAL A 255 8.80 17.83 7.93
CA VAL A 255 8.49 18.91 8.91
C VAL A 255 7.53 18.44 10.00
N GLU A 256 6.95 17.25 9.88
CA GLU A 256 5.90 16.77 10.76
C GLU A 256 6.41 15.74 11.77
N THR A 257 5.89 15.81 13.00
CA THR A 257 6.25 14.89 14.10
C THR A 257 5.07 14.50 15.00
N ALA A 258 3.86 14.99 14.75
CA ALA A 258 2.73 14.90 15.67
C ALA A 258 1.63 13.90 15.23
N THR A 259 0.75 13.55 16.17
CA THR A 259 -0.41 12.66 15.98
C THR A 259 -1.45 13.28 15.05
N PHE A 260 -1.96 12.49 14.11
CA PHE A 260 -2.90 12.94 13.06
C PHE A 260 -4.33 12.99 13.59
N ALA A 261 -5.06 14.05 13.25
CA ALA A 261 -6.40 14.28 13.77
C ALA A 261 -7.50 13.59 12.95
N ALA A 262 -7.29 13.39 11.64
CA ALA A 262 -8.29 12.83 10.73
C ALA A 262 -7.67 12.09 9.53
N TRP A 263 -8.45 11.22 8.89
CA TRP A 263 -8.09 10.48 7.69
C TRP A 263 -9.13 10.69 6.59
N SER A 264 -8.70 10.57 5.35
CA SER A 264 -9.53 10.59 4.15
C SER A 264 -9.04 9.47 3.25
N PRO A 265 -9.87 8.89 2.37
CA PRO A 265 -9.42 7.92 1.38
C PRO A 265 -8.09 8.29 0.68
N GLY A 266 -7.05 7.49 0.91
CA GLY A 266 -5.69 7.67 0.39
C GLY A 266 -4.87 8.79 1.04
N CYS A 267 -5.40 9.50 2.04
CA CYS A 267 -4.78 10.66 2.66
C CYS A 267 -4.89 10.66 4.19
N TYR A 268 -3.97 11.37 4.84
CA TYR A 268 -4.04 11.69 6.25
C TYR A 268 -4.05 13.20 6.44
N GLN A 269 -4.70 13.67 7.50
CA GLN A 269 -4.69 15.07 7.86
C GLN A 269 -3.46 15.36 8.71
N ARG A 270 -2.59 16.18 8.16
CA ARG A 270 -1.44 16.80 8.81
C ARG A 270 -1.85 17.58 10.06
N THR A 271 -0.91 17.83 10.95
CA THR A 271 -1.19 18.62 12.17
C THR A 271 -1.43 20.10 11.88
N ASP A 272 -1.01 20.59 10.70
CA ASP A 272 -1.37 21.91 10.18
C ASP A 272 -2.76 21.95 9.50
N GLY A 273 -3.50 20.84 9.53
CA GLY A 273 -4.83 20.70 8.95
C GLY A 273 -4.87 20.36 7.46
N ARG A 274 -3.72 20.30 6.77
CA ARG A 274 -3.67 19.96 5.33
C ARG A 274 -3.80 18.44 5.10
N TRP A 275 -4.36 18.06 3.96
CA TRP A 275 -4.43 16.65 3.55
C TRP A 275 -3.17 16.24 2.79
N GLN A 276 -2.56 15.13 3.19
CA GLN A 276 -1.39 14.57 2.52
C GLN A 276 -1.64 13.13 2.11
N VAL A 277 -1.23 12.78 0.88
CA VAL A 277 -1.36 11.42 0.35
C VAL A 277 -0.40 10.48 1.07
N TYR A 278 -0.91 9.31 1.44
CA TYR A 278 -0.12 8.21 1.98
C TYR A 278 0.95 7.72 0.99
N ARG A 279 2.16 7.44 1.48
CA ARG A 279 3.29 6.92 0.70
C ARG A 279 4.13 5.93 1.48
N LEU A 280 4.60 4.88 0.80
CA LEU A 280 5.78 4.15 1.25
C LEU A 280 7.05 4.93 0.94
N ARG A 281 8.11 4.64 1.70
CA ARG A 281 9.47 5.11 1.44
C ARG A 281 10.02 4.43 0.18
N GLY A 282 10.85 5.14 -0.57
CA GLY A 282 11.50 4.65 -1.79
C GLY A 282 10.66 4.77 -3.07
N PRO A 283 11.08 4.09 -4.15
CA PRO A 283 10.33 4.09 -5.40
C PRO A 283 9.07 3.24 -5.29
N ILE A 284 7.92 3.84 -5.55
CA ILE A 284 6.63 3.18 -5.60
C ILE A 284 5.99 3.34 -6.98
N LEU A 285 5.23 2.33 -7.39
CA LEU A 285 4.34 2.45 -8.55
C LEU A 285 3.10 3.24 -8.17
N ILE A 286 2.78 4.25 -8.97
CA ILE A 286 1.62 5.11 -8.76
C ILE A 286 0.67 5.09 -9.96
N ASP A 287 -0.62 5.28 -9.67
CA ASP A 287 -1.66 5.47 -10.68
C ASP A 287 -1.78 6.95 -11.12
N GLY A 288 -2.74 7.23 -12.00
CA GLY A 288 -2.99 8.59 -12.51
C GLY A 288 -3.51 9.58 -11.46
N TRP A 289 -4.05 9.11 -10.33
CA TRP A 289 -4.37 9.93 -9.16
C TRP A 289 -3.17 10.08 -8.22
N GLY A 290 -2.05 9.49 -8.60
CA GLY A 290 -0.82 9.44 -7.83
C GLY A 290 -0.88 8.45 -6.69
N ARG A 291 -1.88 7.58 -6.55
CA ARG A 291 -1.97 6.62 -5.44
C ARG A 291 -1.16 5.38 -5.73
N GLU A 292 -0.68 4.73 -4.68
CA GLU A 292 0.10 3.51 -4.83
C GLU A 292 -0.74 2.40 -5.46
N MET A 293 -0.18 1.69 -6.43
CA MET A 293 -0.81 0.52 -7.04
C MET A 293 -0.43 -0.75 -6.30
N LEU A 294 -1.42 -1.62 -6.06
CA LEU A 294 -1.16 -2.97 -5.57
C LEU A 294 -0.91 -3.92 -6.74
N CYS A 295 -0.13 -4.97 -6.50
CA CYS A 295 0.07 -6.03 -7.48
C CYS A 295 0.11 -7.42 -6.84
N TRP A 296 -0.55 -8.39 -7.45
CA TRP A 296 -0.62 -9.75 -6.92
C TRP A 296 -0.65 -10.78 -8.04
N ASN A 297 -0.36 -12.02 -7.67
CA ASN A 297 -0.32 -13.14 -8.59
C ASN A 297 -1.54 -14.04 -8.37
N GLU A 298 -2.56 -13.89 -9.20
CA GLU A 298 -3.76 -14.75 -9.22
C GLU A 298 -4.04 -15.09 -10.69
N ASN A 299 -3.48 -16.21 -11.15
CA ASN A 299 -3.46 -16.65 -12.56
C ASN A 299 -2.66 -15.71 -13.49
N GLY A 300 -1.57 -15.16 -12.97
CA GLY A 300 -0.75 -14.15 -13.64
C GLY A 300 -0.63 -12.90 -12.79
N LEU A 301 0.32 -12.03 -13.14
CA LEU A 301 0.51 -10.78 -12.44
C LEU A 301 -0.62 -9.81 -12.79
N ARG A 302 -1.22 -9.24 -11.74
CA ARG A 302 -2.30 -8.25 -11.82
C ARG A 302 -1.90 -7.00 -11.09
N PHE A 303 -2.41 -5.87 -11.56
CA PHE A 303 -2.31 -4.58 -10.87
C PHE A 303 -3.71 -4.05 -10.54
N SER A 304 -3.83 -3.36 -9.41
CA SER A 304 -5.00 -2.55 -9.05
C SER A 304 -4.58 -1.15 -8.71
N SER A 305 -5.30 -0.18 -9.24
CA SER A 305 -5.33 1.20 -8.77
C SER A 305 -6.47 1.36 -7.76
N ALA A 306 -6.27 2.26 -6.81
CA ALA A 306 -7.27 2.65 -5.81
C ALA A 306 -8.28 3.68 -6.35
N GLY A 307 -8.29 3.92 -7.67
CA GLY A 307 -9.25 4.79 -8.33
C GLY A 307 -9.13 6.26 -7.94
N LYS A 308 -10.22 7.00 -8.10
CA LYS A 308 -10.44 8.39 -7.65
C LYS A 308 -10.88 8.44 -6.18
N ASP A 309 -11.50 7.41 -5.64
CA ASP A 309 -11.89 7.36 -4.25
C ASP A 309 -10.67 7.13 -3.35
N GLY A 310 -9.72 6.29 -3.74
CA GLY A 310 -8.43 6.17 -3.03
C GLY A 310 -8.37 5.12 -1.96
N VAL A 311 -9.20 4.11 -2.14
CA VAL A 311 -9.32 2.93 -1.31
C VAL A 311 -9.53 1.74 -2.22
N PHE A 312 -9.19 0.54 -1.76
CA PHE A 312 -9.35 -0.64 -2.60
C PHE A 312 -10.69 -1.37 -2.40
N VAL A 313 -11.38 -1.12 -1.28
CA VAL A 313 -12.63 -1.82 -0.92
C VAL A 313 -13.65 -0.88 -0.29
N CYS A 314 -13.30 -0.25 0.84
CA CYS A 314 -14.26 0.54 1.64
C CYS A 314 -13.84 2.00 1.69
N ALA A 315 -14.72 2.91 1.27
CA ALA A 315 -14.55 4.33 1.46
C ALA A 315 -15.35 4.79 2.68
N PRO A 316 -14.73 5.36 3.73
CA PRO A 316 -15.49 5.96 4.82
C PRO A 316 -16.41 7.08 4.31
N GLY A 317 -17.50 7.29 5.04
CA GLY A 317 -18.40 8.42 4.83
C GLY A 317 -17.77 9.78 5.21
N PRO A 318 -18.56 10.87 5.20
CA PRO A 318 -18.09 12.20 5.56
C PRO A 318 -17.53 12.34 6.98
N ASP A 319 -17.87 11.42 7.89
CA ASP A 319 -17.35 11.41 9.25
C ASP A 319 -15.90 10.86 9.35
N GLY A 320 -15.39 10.24 8.28
CA GLY A 320 -14.06 9.65 8.21
C GLY A 320 -13.92 8.37 9.04
N ILE A 321 -15.02 7.77 9.52
CA ILE A 321 -15.03 6.57 10.35
C ILE A 321 -15.49 5.40 9.50
N ILE A 322 -14.69 4.32 9.49
CA ILE A 322 -15.11 3.07 8.87
C ILE A 322 -16.01 2.31 9.84
N SER A 323 -17.30 2.23 9.52
CA SER A 323 -18.31 1.52 10.30
C SER A 323 -18.44 0.05 9.91
N SER A 324 -18.03 -0.29 8.69
CA SER A 324 -18.06 -1.62 8.10
C SER A 324 -17.01 -2.51 8.75
N ALA A 325 -17.30 -3.80 8.81
CA ALA A 325 -16.34 -4.78 9.29
C ALA A 325 -15.45 -5.24 8.12
N ALA A 326 -14.12 -5.34 8.32
CA ALA A 326 -13.18 -5.60 7.23
C ALA A 326 -13.50 -6.87 6.41
N GLN A 327 -14.01 -7.91 7.07
CA GLN A 327 -14.37 -9.19 6.43
C GLN A 327 -15.60 -9.09 5.52
N THR A 328 -16.46 -8.11 5.74
CA THR A 328 -17.68 -7.91 4.94
C THR A 328 -17.61 -6.69 4.04
N ALA A 329 -16.60 -5.82 4.17
CA ALA A 329 -16.53 -4.52 3.50
C ALA A 329 -16.68 -4.57 1.96
N ALA A 330 -16.38 -5.71 1.32
CA ALA A 330 -16.56 -5.91 -0.11
C ALA A 330 -18.00 -6.32 -0.53
N THR A 331 -18.90 -6.56 0.43
CA THR A 331 -20.23 -7.16 0.18
C THR A 331 -21.36 -6.56 1.01
N VAL A 332 -21.05 -6.11 2.23
CA VAL A 332 -22.00 -5.53 3.19
C VAL A 332 -21.31 -4.34 3.84
N LEU A 333 -21.76 -3.15 3.45
CA LEU A 333 -21.36 -1.87 4.02
C LEU A 333 -22.28 -1.51 5.20
N ALA A 334 -21.76 -0.78 6.17
CA ALA A 334 -22.49 -0.30 7.34
C ALA A 334 -22.33 1.21 7.51
N GLY A 335 -23.25 1.84 8.26
CA GLY A 335 -23.21 3.28 8.49
C GLY A 335 -23.37 4.09 7.20
N ASP A 336 -22.52 5.09 7.01
CA ASP A 336 -22.41 5.93 5.82
C ASP A 336 -21.22 5.55 4.92
N ASP A 337 -20.63 4.37 5.14
CA ASP A 337 -19.57 3.84 4.29
C ASP A 337 -20.07 3.61 2.86
N ARG A 338 -19.15 3.78 1.90
CA ARG A 338 -19.40 3.63 0.48
C ARG A 338 -18.52 2.55 -0.11
N ASP A 339 -18.97 1.98 -1.21
CA ASP A 339 -18.19 1.05 -2.02
C ASP A 339 -17.05 1.82 -2.68
N GLY A 340 -15.84 1.63 -2.16
CA GLY A 340 -14.63 2.25 -2.66
C GLY A 340 -14.01 1.50 -3.83
N SER A 341 -14.64 0.42 -4.31
CA SER A 341 -14.14 -0.38 -5.42
C SER A 341 -14.69 0.04 -6.79
N VAL A 342 -15.72 0.90 -6.81
CA VAL A 342 -16.48 1.28 -8.02
C VAL A 342 -15.60 1.89 -9.11
N ASP A 343 -14.56 2.61 -8.74
CA ASP A 343 -13.67 3.32 -9.66
C ASP A 343 -12.26 2.74 -9.72
N ASN A 344 -12.05 1.58 -9.08
CA ASN A 344 -10.80 0.87 -9.15
C ASN A 344 -10.56 0.38 -10.58
N LEU A 345 -9.31 0.50 -11.01
CA LEU A 345 -8.88 -0.01 -12.30
C LEU A 345 -7.99 -1.22 -12.08
N THR A 346 -8.30 -2.30 -12.78
CA THR A 346 -7.51 -3.52 -12.78
C THR A 346 -6.85 -3.71 -14.14
N SER A 347 -5.67 -4.32 -14.16
CA SER A 347 -4.94 -4.58 -15.42
C SER A 347 -5.59 -5.65 -16.31
N GLN A 348 -6.61 -6.33 -15.82
CA GLN A 348 -7.51 -7.18 -16.62
C GLN A 348 -8.97 -6.75 -16.32
N PRO A 349 -9.82 -6.64 -17.34
CA PRO A 349 -11.22 -6.23 -17.19
C PRO A 349 -12.07 -7.27 -16.45
#